data_AF-A0A7S2R8J0-F1
#
_entry.id   AF-A0A7S2R8J0-F1
#
_cell.length_a   1.000
_cell.length_b   1.000
_cell.length_c   1.000
_cell.angle_alpha   90.00
_cell.angle_beta   90.00
_cell.angle_gamma   90.00
#
_symmetry.space_group_name_H-M   'P 1'
#
loop_
_entity.id
_entity.type
_entity.pdbx_description
1 polymer ?
#
loop_
_entity_poly.entity_id
_entity_poly.type
_entity_poly.pdbx_seq_one_letter_code
_entity_poly.pdbx_strand_id
1 'polypeptide(L)'
;HDDSFLTILPGRAHVSETPFGSRPIWGWGHAWRDNREFVGQIKYGAIYRLWNPTEHLCFGTKFRSLAKNLFLLQRRIESPFSTLPDDCIFYILNMCRWDWMNDTA
;
A
#
# COMPACT_ATOMS: atom_id res chain seq x y z
N HIS A 1 0.47 -18.49 -12.93
CA HIS A 1 1.05 -17.23 -13.47
C HIS A 1 0.89 -16.24 -12.34
N ASP A 2 1.86 -16.19 -11.43
CA ASP A 2 1.81 -15.35 -10.23
C ASP A 2 2.42 -13.99 -10.57
N ASP A 3 1.62 -12.94 -10.41
CA ASP A 3 2.08 -11.56 -10.45
C ASP A 3 2.67 -11.21 -9.07
N SER A 4 3.75 -10.42 -9.01
CA SER A 4 4.46 -10.09 -7.78
C SER A 4 3.63 -9.28 -6.77
N PHE A 5 2.47 -8.76 -7.20
CA PHE A 5 1.56 -7.98 -6.37
C PHE A 5 0.18 -8.60 -6.18
N LEU A 6 -0.14 -9.69 -6.91
CA LEU A 6 -1.45 -10.33 -6.88
C LEU A 6 -1.30 -11.85 -6.69
N THR A 7 -1.58 -12.32 -5.47
CA THR A 7 -1.64 -13.74 -5.17
C THR A 7 -3.10 -14.21 -5.20
N ILE A 8 -3.43 -15.08 -6.16
CA ILE A 8 -4.75 -15.70 -6.26
C ILE A 8 -4.71 -17.01 -5.46
N LEU A 9 -5.33 -17.01 -4.27
CA LEU A 9 -5.49 -18.22 -3.47
C LEU A 9 -6.74 -19.02 -3.93
N PRO A 10 -6.72 -20.36 -3.82
CA PRO A 10 -7.90 -21.17 -4.09
C PRO A 10 -9.06 -20.75 -3.17
N GLY A 11 -10.22 -20.46 -3.77
CA GLY A 11 -11.36 -19.85 -3.11
C GLY A 11 -12.00 -20.72 -2.03
N ARG A 12 -12.51 -20.07 -0.97
CA ARG A 12 -13.34 -20.69 0.07
C ARG A 12 -14.75 -20.17 -0.03
N ALA A 13 -15.73 -21.05 -0.19
CA ALA A 13 -17.13 -20.66 -0.17
C ALA A 13 -17.63 -20.48 1.28
N HIS A 14 -18.21 -19.32 1.54
CA HIS A 14 -18.83 -18.97 2.82
C HIS A 14 -20.34 -19.23 2.75
N VAL A 15 -20.87 -19.99 3.72
CA VAL A 15 -22.25 -20.52 3.71
C VAL A 15 -23.03 -20.03 4.93
N SER A 16 -22.73 -18.81 5.41
CA SER A 16 -23.49 -18.17 6.49
C SER A 16 -24.34 -17.03 5.97
N GLU A 17 -25.47 -16.79 6.63
CA GLU A 17 -26.32 -15.61 6.44
C GLU A 17 -25.67 -14.31 6.96
N THR A 18 -24.66 -14.42 7.82
CA THR A 18 -23.92 -13.26 8.38
C THR A 18 -22.56 -13.12 7.72
N PRO A 19 -22.19 -11.96 7.13
CA PRO A 19 -20.89 -11.76 6.48
C PRO A 19 -19.72 -12.16 7.40
N PHE A 20 -18.82 -13.01 6.91
CA PHE A 20 -17.70 -13.58 7.67
C PHE A 20 -18.08 -14.38 8.94
N GLY A 21 -19.36 -14.73 9.10
CA GLY A 21 -19.87 -15.50 10.23
C GLY A 21 -19.29 -16.91 10.28
N SER A 22 -19.07 -17.43 11.48
CA SER A 22 -18.46 -18.74 11.71
C SER A 22 -19.46 -19.89 11.59
N ARG A 23 -20.76 -19.60 11.69
CA ARG A 23 -21.86 -20.58 11.70
C ARG A 23 -22.53 -20.72 10.33
N PRO A 24 -22.57 -21.92 9.73
CA PRO A 24 -23.30 -22.14 8.49
C PRO A 24 -24.82 -22.11 8.72
N ILE A 25 -25.59 -21.93 7.66
CA ILE A 25 -27.07 -21.95 7.64
C ILE A 25 -27.70 -23.23 8.23
N TRP A 26 -26.94 -24.31 8.36
CA TRP A 26 -27.41 -25.59 8.89
C TRP A 26 -27.30 -25.69 10.43
N GLY A 27 -26.73 -24.69 11.11
CA GLY A 27 -26.62 -24.66 12.57
C GLY A 27 -25.48 -25.52 13.16
N TRP A 28 -24.87 -26.42 12.37
CA TRP A 28 -23.68 -27.20 12.76
C TRP A 28 -22.61 -27.22 11.66
N GLY A 29 -21.34 -27.36 12.06
CA GLY A 29 -20.19 -27.40 11.17
C GLY A 29 -19.53 -26.02 10.93
N HIS A 30 -18.59 -25.96 9.99
CA HIS A 30 -17.82 -24.76 9.67
C HIS A 30 -18.46 -23.99 8.50
N ALA A 31 -18.62 -22.66 8.65
CA ALA A 31 -19.20 -21.80 7.60
C ALA A 31 -18.34 -21.68 6.34
N TRP A 32 -17.03 -21.96 6.46
CA TRP A 32 -16.11 -21.98 5.33
C TRP A 32 -15.86 -23.42 4.90
N ARG A 33 -16.20 -23.76 3.66
CA ARG A 33 -15.92 -25.07 3.07
C ARG A 33 -14.75 -24.99 2.09
N ASP A 34 -13.80 -25.90 2.27
CA ASP A 34 -12.71 -26.12 1.32
C ASP A 34 -13.27 -26.78 0.03
N ASN A 35 -12.62 -26.54 -1.11
CA ASN A 35 -12.96 -27.12 -2.42
C ASN A 35 -14.34 -26.72 -3.00
N ARG A 36 -14.88 -25.56 -2.63
CA ARG A 36 -15.97 -24.91 -3.39
C ARG A 36 -15.47 -23.62 -4.00
N GLU A 37 -15.22 -23.68 -5.31
CA GLU A 37 -14.79 -22.56 -6.13
C GLU A 37 -15.91 -21.52 -6.22
N PHE A 38 -15.82 -20.46 -5.42
CA PHE A 38 -15.91 -19.10 -5.94
C PHE A 38 -15.27 -18.10 -4.97
N VAL A 39 -14.80 -16.99 -5.57
CA VAL A 39 -14.16 -15.79 -5.01
C VAL A 39 -12.73 -15.94 -4.45
N GLY A 40 -11.76 -15.56 -5.29
CA GLY A 40 -10.37 -15.32 -4.88
C GLY A 40 -10.25 -14.09 -3.98
N GLN A 41 -9.27 -14.13 -3.07
CA GLN A 41 -8.92 -13.00 -2.24
C GLN A 41 -8.00 -12.06 -3.03
N ILE A 42 -8.45 -10.84 -3.31
CA ILE A 42 -7.58 -9.79 -3.87
C ILE A 42 -6.96 -9.04 -2.70
N LYS A 43 -5.66 -9.22 -2.46
CA LYS A 43 -4.89 -8.34 -1.58
C LYS A 43 -4.38 -7.17 -2.40
N TYR A 44 -4.84 -5.97 -2.07
CA TYR A 44 -4.32 -4.73 -2.63
C TYR A 44 -3.40 -4.07 -1.60
N GLY A 45 -2.16 -3.78 -2.00
CA GLY A 45 -1.29 -2.86 -1.28
C GLY A 45 -1.35 -1.51 -1.98
N ALA A 46 -1.61 -0.43 -1.26
CA ALA A 46 -1.43 0.91 -1.82
C ALA A 46 0.07 1.13 -2.00
N ILE A 47 0.59 1.08 -3.23
CA ILE A 47 2.03 1.25 -3.52
C ILE A 47 2.42 2.74 -3.56
N TYR A 48 1.45 3.60 -3.91
CA TYR A 48 1.62 5.03 -4.03
C TYR A 48 0.74 5.73 -3.00
N ARG A 49 1.38 6.46 -2.08
CA ARG A 49 0.70 7.38 -1.18
C ARG A 49 1.13 8.78 -1.57
N LEU A 50 0.17 9.63 -1.92
CA LEU A 50 0.45 11.01 -2.31
C LEU A 50 1.09 11.73 -1.11
N TRP A 51 2.30 12.25 -1.29
CA TRP A 51 2.95 13.03 -0.26
C TRP A 51 2.33 14.43 -0.19
N ASN A 52 2.07 14.90 1.02
CA ASN A 52 1.71 16.28 1.30
C ASN A 52 2.17 16.65 2.73
N PRO A 53 2.27 17.95 3.06
CA PRO A 53 2.76 18.39 4.37
C PRO A 53 1.93 17.86 5.56
N THR A 54 0.62 17.72 5.38
CA THR A 54 -0.30 17.22 6.43
C THR A 54 -0.13 15.73 6.70
N GLU A 55 0.12 14.93 5.67
CA GLU A 55 0.30 13.47 5.74
C GLU A 55 1.76 13.06 5.95
N HIS A 56 2.70 14.02 5.99
CA HIS A 56 4.13 13.75 6.09
C HIS A 56 4.50 12.84 7.27
N LEU A 57 3.83 13.01 8.40
CA LEU A 57 4.07 12.22 9.61
C LEU A 57 3.59 10.77 9.51
N CYS A 58 2.72 10.46 8.55
CA CYS A 58 2.18 9.13 8.33
C CYS A 58 3.07 8.25 7.45
N PHE A 59 4.17 8.80 6.93
CA PHE A 59 5.21 8.03 6.25
C PHE A 59 6.25 7.54 7.26
N GLY A 60 6.92 6.44 6.93
CA GLY A 60 8.02 5.92 7.74
C GLY A 60 9.19 6.91 7.84
N THR A 61 10.11 6.66 8.77
CA THR A 61 11.17 7.60 9.14
C THR A 61 12.18 7.82 8.00
N LYS A 62 12.42 6.80 7.17
CA LYS A 62 13.35 6.89 6.03
C LYS A 62 12.76 7.71 4.91
N PHE A 63 11.49 7.47 4.56
CA PHE A 63 10.78 8.26 3.55
C PHE A 63 10.66 9.73 3.99
N ARG A 64 10.39 9.97 5.27
CA ARG A 64 10.38 11.33 5.83
C ARG A 64 11.74 12.02 5.70
N SER A 65 12.82 11.29 5.95
CA SER A 65 14.19 11.79 5.79
C SER A 65 14.52 12.09 4.32
N LEU A 66 14.07 11.24 3.39
CA LEU A 66 14.20 11.48 1.94
C LEU A 66 13.51 12.78 1.53
N ALA A 67 12.24 12.95 1.90
CA ALA A 67 11.49 14.17 1.57
C ALA A 67 12.19 15.41 2.13
N LYS A 68 12.64 15.37 3.39
CA LYS A 68 13.40 16.47 4.01
C LYS A 68 14.70 16.75 3.25
N ASN A 69 15.46 15.71 2.88
CA ASN A 69 16.71 15.87 2.15
C ASN A 69 16.51 16.49 0.77
N LEU A 70 15.45 16.11 0.03
CA LEU A 70 15.13 16.72 -1.27
C LEU A 70 14.91 18.23 -1.14
N PHE A 71 14.10 18.66 -0.16
CA PHE A 71 13.89 20.10 0.09
C PHE A 71 15.11 20.83 0.65
N LEU A 72 16.04 20.13 1.32
CA LEU A 72 17.30 20.72 1.77
C LEU A 72 18.28 20.88 0.60
N LEU A 73 18.35 19.89 -0.29
CA LEU A 73 19.17 19.93 -1.50
C LEU A 73 18.69 21.02 -2.45
N GLN A 74 17.38 21.17 -2.63
CA GLN A 74 16.80 22.24 -3.43
C GLN A 74 17.20 23.64 -2.93
N ARG A 75 17.44 23.83 -1.63
CA ARG A 75 17.88 25.12 -1.07
C ARG A 75 19.39 25.35 -1.18
N ARG A 76 20.16 24.38 -1.65
CA ARG A 76 21.61 24.50 -1.83
C ARG A 76 21.95 24.80 -3.29
N ILE A 77 22.50 25.98 -3.54
CA ILE A 77 22.96 26.43 -4.88
C ILE A 77 23.90 25.43 -5.57
N GLU A 78 24.73 24.71 -4.80
CA GLU A 78 25.64 23.69 -5.34
C GLU A 78 24.93 22.43 -5.83
N SER A 79 23.69 22.19 -5.40
CA SER A 79 22.91 21.03 -5.80
C SER A 79 22.22 21.29 -7.14
N PRO A 80 22.22 20.32 -8.07
CA PRO A 80 21.38 20.38 -9.27
C PRO A 80 19.90 20.59 -8.95
N PHE A 81 19.44 20.10 -7.78
CA PHE A 81 18.07 20.27 -7.32
C PHE A 81 17.70 21.74 -7.07
N SER A 82 18.66 22.65 -6.90
CA SER A 82 18.35 24.08 -6.70
C SER A 82 17.76 24.78 -7.90
N THR A 83 17.92 24.20 -9.09
CA THR A 83 17.30 24.69 -10.32
C THR A 83 15.84 24.24 -10.46
N LEU A 84 15.40 23.29 -9.64
CA LEU A 84 14.06 22.72 -9.73
C LEU A 84 13.05 23.56 -8.93
N PRO A 85 11.88 23.87 -9.50
CA PRO A 85 10.73 24.38 -8.75
C PRO A 85 10.22 23.37 -7.71
N ASP A 86 9.51 23.87 -6.70
CA ASP A 86 8.90 23.04 -5.65
C ASP A 86 7.96 21.96 -6.22
N ASP A 87 7.23 22.30 -7.29
CA ASP A 87 6.32 21.39 -7.99
C ASP A 87 7.03 20.15 -8.54
N CYS A 88 8.28 20.29 -8.99
CA CYS A 88 9.09 19.16 -9.44
C CYS A 88 9.43 18.23 -8.28
N ILE A 89 9.70 18.76 -7.08
CA ILE A 89 9.95 17.94 -5.89
C ILE A 89 8.67 17.20 -5.48
N PHE A 90 7.50 17.86 -5.51
CA PHE A 90 6.22 17.20 -5.25
C PHE A 90 5.95 16.08 -6.25
N TYR A 91 6.22 16.31 -7.53
CA TYR A 91 6.09 15.30 -8.57
C TYR A 91 7.00 14.09 -8.31
N ILE A 92 8.28 14.32 -7.98
CA ILE A 92 9.24 13.25 -7.62
C ILE A 92 8.70 12.44 -6.44
N LEU A 93 8.26 13.11 -5.37
CA LEU A 93 7.74 12.45 -4.17
C LEU A 93 6.49 11.62 -4.44
N ASN A 94 5.61 12.08 -5.34
CA ASN A 94 4.39 11.37 -5.70
C ASN A 94 4.63 10.20 -6.67
N MET A 95 5.74 10.22 -7.41
CA MET A 95 6.17 9.12 -8.27
C MET A 95 7.04 8.10 -7.54
N CYS A 96 7.54 8.43 -6.35
CA CYS A 96 8.21 7.48 -5.47
C CYS A 96 7.19 6.60 -4.74
N ARG A 97 7.40 5.28 -4.79
CA ARG A 97 6.67 4.35 -3.92
C ARG A 97 6.97 4.69 -2.46
N TRP A 98 5.97 4.58 -1.58
CA TRP A 98 6.19 4.89 -0.15
C TRP A 98 7.20 3.93 0.50
N ASP A 99 7.29 2.71 -0.03
CA ASP A 99 8.20 1.65 0.43
C ASP A 99 9.56 1.66 -0.28
N TRP A 100 9.84 2.64 -1.14
CA TRP A 100 11.10 2.73 -1.89
C TRP A 100 12.34 2.65 -0.99
N MET A 101 12.24 3.16 0.24
CA MET A 101 13.32 3.16 1.21
C MET A 101 13.34 1.91 2.12
N ASN A 102 12.59 0.85 1.76
CA ASN A 102 12.30 -0.31 2.61
C ASN A 102 11.87 0.14 4.00
N ASP A 103 10.90 1.05 4.03
CA ASP A 103 10.33 1.59 5.26
C ASP A 103 9.21 0.67 5.72
N THR A 104 9.16 0.37 7.01
CA THR A 104 8.04 -0.32 7.63
C THR A 104 7.16 0.76 8.24
N ALA A 105 6.20 1.27 7.47
CA ALA A 105 5.16 2.16 7.98
C ALA A 105 4.18 1.37 8.87
#